data_AF-A0A087U7X0-F1
#
_entry.id   AF-A0A087U7X0-F1
#
_cell.length_a   1.000
_cell.length_b   1.000
_cell.length_c   1.000
_cell.angle_alpha   90.00
_cell.angle_beta   90.00
_cell.angle_gamma   90.00
#
_symmetry.space_group_name_H-M   'P 1'
#
loop_
_entity.id
_entity.type
_entity.pdbx_description
1 polymer ?
#
loop_
_entity_poly.entity_id
_entity_poly.type
_entity_poly.pdbx_seq_one_letter_code
_entity_poly.pdbx_strand_id
1 'polypeptide(L)'
;MQGTIPYLGTFLTDLTMIDAAIPDYLPNGLINFDKRRKEFEILAQIKLLQSSANNYDIKVDPEFQMWFNSIQVFDEKKSYELSCLIEPPENTNFSNK
;
A
#
# COMPACT_ATOMS: atom_id res chain seq x y z
N MET A 1 4.73 10.43 22.21
CA MET A 1 5.14 9.41 21.23
C MET A 1 4.91 9.97 19.85
N GLN A 2 5.79 9.70 18.88
CA GLN A 2 5.63 10.20 17.51
C GLN A 2 4.52 9.41 16.81
N GLY A 3 3.61 10.09 16.11
CA GLY A 3 2.63 9.42 15.25
C GLY A 3 3.33 8.67 14.11
N THR A 4 2.74 7.57 13.64
CA THR A 4 3.31 6.77 12.54
C THR A 4 2.20 6.24 11.63
N ILE A 5 2.33 6.44 10.32
CA ILE A 5 1.52 5.78 9.29
C ILE A 5 2.42 4.79 8.54
N PRO A 6 2.23 3.47 8.68
CA PRO A 6 3.07 2.47 8.02
C PRO A 6 2.64 2.23 6.56
N TYR A 7 3.54 1.67 5.75
CA TYR A 7 3.18 1.13 4.44
C TYR A 7 2.36 -0.16 4.60
N LEU A 8 1.08 -0.11 4.24
CA LEU A 8 0.15 -1.23 4.45
C LEU A 8 0.54 -2.49 3.65
N GLY A 9 1.22 -2.33 2.51
CA GLY A 9 1.59 -3.44 1.62
C GLY A 9 2.46 -4.51 2.28
N THR A 10 3.30 -4.15 3.27
CA THR A 10 4.09 -5.13 4.04
C THR A 10 3.17 -6.10 4.80
N PHE A 11 2.19 -5.57 5.54
CA PHE A 11 1.25 -6.41 6.28
C PHE A 11 0.34 -7.23 5.37
N LEU A 12 -0.10 -6.66 4.25
CA LEU A 12 -0.90 -7.39 3.26
C LEU A 12 -0.12 -8.56 2.65
N THR A 13 1.18 -8.37 2.40
CA THR A 13 2.06 -9.41 1.88
C THR A 13 2.17 -10.55 2.89
N ASP A 14 2.43 -10.25 4.16
CA ASP A 14 2.54 -11.26 5.21
C ASP A 14 1.23 -12.03 5.43
N LEU A 15 0.09 -11.33 5.44
CA LEU A 15 -1.23 -11.96 5.54
C LEU A 15 -1.50 -12.89 4.34
N THR A 16 -1.16 -12.44 3.12
CA THR A 16 -1.30 -13.25 1.91
C THR A 16 -0.41 -14.49 1.96
N MET A 17 0.82 -14.36 2.47
CA MET A 17 1.73 -15.49 2.63
C MET A 17 1.21 -16.50 3.68
N ILE A 18 0.67 -16.02 4.80
CA ILE A 18 0.05 -16.89 5.82
C ILE A 18 -1.15 -17.64 5.24
N ASP A 19 -2.00 -16.93 4.49
CA ASP A 19 -3.20 -17.51 3.89
C ASP A 19 -2.87 -18.63 2.90
N ALA A 20 -1.88 -18.39 2.04
CA ALA A 20 -1.42 -19.37 1.06
C ALA A 20 -0.68 -20.56 1.69
N ALA A 21 0.08 -20.34 2.75
CA ALA A 21 0.93 -21.37 3.35
C ALA A 21 0.20 -22.27 4.36
N ILE A 22 -0.87 -21.80 4.98
CA ILE A 22 -1.53 -22.50 6.09
C ILE A 22 -3.01 -22.75 5.76
N PRO A 23 -3.49 -24.00 5.78
CA PRO A 23 -4.88 -24.31 5.50
C PRO A 23 -5.81 -23.84 6.62
N ASP A 24 -7.04 -23.46 6.26
CA ASP A 24 -8.07 -23.00 7.20
C ASP A 24 -8.55 -24.10 8.16
N TYR A 25 -8.45 -25.36 7.73
CA TYR A 25 -8.91 -26.52 8.48
C TYR A 25 -7.79 -27.55 8.61
N LEU A 26 -7.79 -28.24 9.74
CA LEU A 26 -6.95 -29.40 9.98
C LEU A 26 -7.47 -30.61 9.17
N PRO A 27 -6.68 -31.68 9.01
CA PRO A 27 -7.10 -32.87 8.26
C PRO A 27 -8.37 -33.57 8.79
N ASN A 28 -8.72 -33.34 10.06
CA ASN A 28 -9.93 -33.84 10.69
C ASN A 28 -11.15 -32.90 10.53
N GLY A 29 -11.04 -31.83 9.73
CA GLY A 29 -12.10 -30.87 9.45
C GLY A 29 -12.31 -29.80 10.53
N LEU A 30 -11.51 -29.78 11.60
CA LEU A 30 -11.58 -28.73 12.61
C LEU A 30 -10.89 -27.44 12.12
N ILE A 31 -11.35 -26.28 12.61
CA ILE A 31 -10.73 -24.99 12.30
C ILE A 31 -9.28 -24.97 12.79
N ASN A 32 -8.37 -24.53 11.93
CA ASN A 32 -6.96 -24.36 12.24
C ASN A 32 -6.73 -23.04 13.01
N PHE A 33 -6.77 -23.12 14.34
CA PHE A 33 -6.52 -21.97 15.21
C PHE A 33 -5.08 -21.44 15.14
N ASP A 34 -4.11 -22.24 14.69
CA ASP A 34 -2.73 -21.77 14.54
C ASP A 34 -2.62 -20.77 13.39
N LYS A 35 -3.36 -21.00 12.29
CA LYS A 35 -3.53 -19.99 11.21
C LYS A 35 -4.10 -18.69 11.78
N ARG A 36 -5.23 -18.79 12.50
CA ARG A 36 -5.93 -17.63 13.06
C ARG A 36 -5.08 -16.85 14.06
N ARG A 37 -4.25 -17.54 14.84
CA ARG A 37 -3.31 -16.89 15.78
C ARG A 37 -2.26 -16.06 15.04
N LYS A 38 -1.66 -16.61 13.97
CA LYS A 38 -0.66 -15.89 13.16
C LYS A 38 -1.26 -14.68 12.44
N GLU A 39 -2.44 -14.82 11.85
CA GLU A 39 -3.17 -13.69 11.25
C GLU A 39 -3.47 -12.60 12.30
N PHE A 40 -3.93 -13.02 13.49
CA PHE A 40 -4.24 -12.10 14.58
C PHE A 40 -3.02 -11.31 15.06
N GLU A 41 -1.84 -11.93 15.14
CA GLU A 41 -0.60 -11.22 15.53
C GLU A 41 -0.32 -10.03 14.60
N ILE A 42 -0.57 -10.18 13.30
CA ILE A 42 -0.42 -9.10 12.32
C ILE A 42 -1.49 -8.02 12.51
N LEU A 43 -2.75 -8.42 12.68
CA LEU A 43 -3.85 -7.48 12.93
C LEU A 43 -3.65 -6.68 14.23
N ALA A 44 -3.10 -7.31 15.27
CA ALA A 44 -2.76 -6.66 16.52
C ALA A 44 -1.69 -5.57 16.33
N GLN A 45 -0.66 -5.83 15.51
CA GLN A 45 0.35 -4.82 15.18
C GLN A 45 -0.25 -3.65 14.40
N ILE A 46 -1.11 -3.90 13.41
CA ILE A 46 -1.83 -2.84 12.68
C ILE A 46 -2.63 -1.98 13.66
N LYS A 47 -3.34 -2.60 14.60
CA LYS A 47 -4.14 -1.88 15.60
C LYS A 47 -3.28 -1.00 16.53
N LEU A 48 -2.10 -1.48 16.93
CA LEU A 48 -1.16 -0.69 17.72
C LEU A 48 -0.66 0.53 16.93
N LEU A 49 -0.36 0.37 15.64
CA LEU A 49 0.07 1.46 14.77
C LEU A 49 -1.04 2.48 14.53
N GLN A 50 -2.29 2.03 14.38
CA GLN A 50 -3.46 2.92 14.34
C GLN A 50 -3.59 3.74 15.64
N SER A 51 -3.37 3.12 16.80
CA SER A 51 -3.33 3.86 18.06
C SER A 51 -2.18 4.88 18.09
N SER A 52 -1.03 4.56 17.50
CA SER A 52 0.09 5.49 17.38
C SER A 52 -0.24 6.66 16.45
N ALA A 53 -0.95 6.42 15.35
CA ALA A 53 -1.38 7.46 14.41
C ALA A 53 -2.25 8.54 15.09
N ASN A 54 -3.01 8.21 16.14
CA ASN A 54 -3.77 9.19 16.92
C ASN A 54 -2.89 10.20 17.67
N ASN A 55 -1.57 10.00 17.72
CA ASN A 55 -0.63 10.96 18.31
C ASN A 55 -0.22 12.08 17.36
N TYR A 56 -0.68 12.09 16.10
CA TYR A 56 -0.48 13.23 15.20
C TYR A 56 -1.33 14.41 15.66
N ASP A 57 -0.68 15.55 15.90
CA ASP A 57 -1.32 16.85 16.12
C ASP A 57 -1.25 17.69 14.84
N ILE A 58 -1.94 17.23 13.80
CA ILE A 58 -2.02 17.91 12.50
C ILE A 58 -3.41 18.55 12.40
N LYS A 59 -3.44 19.87 12.23
CA LYS A 59 -4.70 20.58 12.02
C LYS A 59 -5.17 20.41 10.58
N VAL A 60 -6.48 20.16 10.42
CA VAL A 60 -7.09 20.08 9.10
C VAL A 60 -7.10 21.47 8.46
N ASP A 61 -6.58 21.55 7.24
CA ASP A 61 -6.66 22.72 6.38
C ASP A 61 -7.71 22.47 5.28
N PRO A 62 -8.86 23.18 5.29
CA PRO A 62 -9.91 23.01 4.28
C PRO A 62 -9.46 23.33 2.85
N GLU A 63 -8.58 24.32 2.65
CA GLU A 63 -8.09 24.70 1.32
C GLU A 63 -7.17 23.61 0.76
N PHE A 64 -6.28 23.08 1.60
CA PHE A 64 -5.45 21.94 1.25
C PHE A 64 -6.31 20.71 0.90
N GLN A 65 -7.33 20.39 1.70
CA GLN A 65 -8.22 19.26 1.44
C GLN A 65 -8.95 19.42 0.11
N MET A 66 -9.46 20.61 -0.19
CA MET A 66 -10.11 20.89 -1.48
C MET A 66 -9.13 20.72 -2.65
N TRP A 67 -7.92 21.27 -2.54
CA TRP A 67 -6.88 21.11 -3.56
C TRP A 67 -6.48 19.64 -3.73
N PHE A 68 -6.19 18.92 -2.65
CA PHE A 68 -5.77 17.53 -2.67
C PHE A 68 -6.81 16.63 -3.35
N ASN A 69 -8.10 16.83 -3.02
CA ASN A 69 -9.20 16.08 -3.63
C ASN A 69 -9.46 16.47 -5.10
N SER A 70 -8.94 17.61 -5.56
CA SER A 70 -9.02 18.06 -6.95
C SER A 70 -7.89 17.53 -7.84
N ILE A 71 -6.86 16.89 -7.26
CA ILE A 71 -5.72 16.37 -8.02
C ILE A 71 -6.21 15.31 -8.99
N GLN A 72 -6.01 15.57 -10.29
CA GLN A 72 -6.30 14.61 -11.33
C GLN A 72 -5.27 13.47 -11.28
N VAL A 73 -5.76 12.25 -11.06
CA VAL A 73 -4.96 11.03 -11.11
C VAL A 73 -5.04 10.45 -12.52
N PHE A 74 -3.89 10.32 -13.17
CA PHE A 74 -3.77 9.69 -14.48
C PHE A 74 -3.51 8.19 -14.34
N ASP A 75 -4.00 7.40 -15.31
CA ASP A 75 -3.59 6.01 -15.42
C ASP A 75 -2.14 5.90 -15.92
N GLU A 76 -1.60 4.68 -15.88
CA GLU A 76 -0.21 4.42 -16.27
C GLU A 76 0.05 4.83 -17.73
N LYS A 77 -0.88 4.50 -18.64
CA LYS A 77 -0.76 4.83 -20.06
C LYS A 77 -0.70 6.34 -20.28
N LYS A 78 -1.61 7.10 -19.69
CA LYS A 78 -1.65 8.56 -19.87
C LYS A 78 -0.46 9.23 -19.21
N SER A 79 -0.03 8.74 -18.06
CA SER A 79 1.18 9.22 -17.39
C SER A 79 2.41 9.01 -18.27
N TYR A 80 2.54 7.83 -18.90
CA TYR A 80 3.61 7.52 -19.84
C TYR A 80 3.58 8.43 -21.08
N GLU A 81 2.42 8.60 -21.72
CA GLU A 81 2.27 9.48 -22.88
C GLU A 81 2.65 10.95 -22.55
N LEU A 82 2.20 11.45 -21.41
CA LEU A 82 2.54 12.80 -20.94
C LEU A 82 4.05 12.91 -20.65
N SER A 83 4.65 11.88 -20.04
CA SER A 83 6.09 11.83 -19.82
C SER A 83 6.86 11.95 -21.14
N CYS A 84 6.51 11.18 -22.16
CA CYS A 84 7.15 11.23 -23.48
C CYS A 84 6.90 12.55 -24.23
N LEU A 85 5.84 13.28 -23.92
CA LEU A 85 5.60 14.60 -24.51
C LEU A 85 6.49 15.66 -23.88
N ILE A 86 6.67 15.61 -22.56
CA ILE A 86 7.50 16.54 -21.79
C ILE A 86 8.99 16.29 -22.08
N GLU A 87 9.39 15.03 -22.05
CA GLU A 87 10.75 14.58 -22.35
C GLU A 87 10.68 13.55 -23.49
N PRO A 88 10.77 14.01 -24.75
CA PRO A 88 10.78 13.11 -25.89
C PRO A 88 11.97 12.16 -25.81
N PRO A 89 11.79 10.87 -26.12
CA PRO A 89 12.91 9.95 -26.19
C PRO A 89 13.93 10.48 -27.20
N GLU A 90 15.22 10.43 -26.86
CA GLU A 90 16.27 10.84 -27.79
C GLU A 90 16.09 10.07 -29.10
N ASN A 91 16.04 10.79 -30.22
CA ASN A 91 16.08 10.15 -31.53
C ASN A 91 17.35 9.30 -31.58
N THR A 92 17.23 7.99 -31.45
CA THR A 92 18.25 7.05 -31.90
C THR A 92 18.31 7.15 -33.42
N ASN A 93 18.88 8.26 -33.90
CA ASN A 93 19.44 8.39 -35.22
C ASN A 93 20.66 7.47 -35.25
N PHE A 94 20.44 6.16 -35.40
CA PHE A 94 21.40 5.31 -36.07
C PHE A 94 21.40 5.73 -37.55
N SER A 95 21.95 6.92 -37.80
CA SER A 95 22.50 7.28 -39.10
C SER A 95 23.68 6.35 -39.28
N ASN A 96 23.44 5.22 -39.95
CA ASN A 96 24.48 4.32 -40.44
C ASN A 96 25.52 5.17 -41.17
N LYS A 97 26.70 5.28 -40.56
CA LYS A 97 27.89 5.90 -41.13
C LYS A 97 28.80 4.80 -41.63
#